data_AF-R7FRV6-F1
#
_entry.id   AF-R7FRV6-F1
#
_cell.length_a   1.000
_cell.length_b   1.000
_cell.length_c   1.000
_cell.angle_alpha   90.00
_cell.angle_beta   90.00
_cell.angle_gamma   90.00
#
_symmetry.space_group_name_H-M   'P 1'
#
loop_
_entity.id
_entity.type
_entity.pdbx_description
1 polymer ?
#
loop_
_entity_poly.entity_id
_entity_poly.type
_entity_poly.pdbx_seq_one_letter_code
_entity_poly.pdbx_strand_id
1 'polypeptide(L)'
;MYSMFSSSIAAISTPKGSGGIAVIRISGDDSLSIADKFVKLYGNRMVSGMNANTALPCRVTDDDGTVIDTAVVTVFRAPKSFTGENTVEISCHGGIIISGEVLSRAIECGAIPAGPGEFTRRAFSAGKLSLSQAEAIGEIISAKSHAALRLSRANVDGRLATGIKEIYDDMKTALSAVYAETDFPDEGLSPVSPEDMKAAIINVKDKLTSLRDSYKTGHAVVEGIGTVLCGKPNTGKSTLLNLLCGKERAIVTDIAGTTRDIITEQVVCGNATLLISDTAGIRETDDKIEAVGVDRALEKLGSCELIIAVFDVSKPFDDNDERVISAVRKNHSLGAATICVLNKNDLGTIADVTALSDAFDEVITLSAKEPSSRDIISEAINRLFNCGSIGSGENAIITNARQYAKVCEALTCVENAFSAIDAFGVDIAGTELEGAMGALGELDGRRVGIEIVDDIFSKFCVGK
;
A
#
# COMPACT_ATOMS: atom_id res chain seq x y z
N MET A 1 10.82 -29.96 -7.46
CA MET A 1 10.54 -28.51 -7.36
C MET A 1 11.45 -27.85 -8.37
N TYR A 2 10.96 -27.57 -9.58
CA TYR A 2 11.75 -26.89 -10.61
C TYR A 2 11.98 -25.45 -10.11
N SER A 3 13.24 -25.04 -9.94
CA SER A 3 13.54 -23.63 -9.70
C SER A 3 13.14 -22.86 -10.96
N MET A 4 12.16 -21.96 -10.84
CA MET A 4 11.79 -21.04 -11.92
C MET A 4 12.92 -20.07 -12.28
N PHE A 5 13.96 -19.97 -11.44
CA PHE A 5 15.06 -19.01 -11.58
C PHE A 5 16.40 -19.75 -11.55
N SER A 6 17.02 -19.95 -12.71
CA SER A 6 18.30 -20.65 -12.83
C SER A 6 19.53 -19.76 -12.60
N SER A 7 19.34 -18.44 -12.44
CA SER A 7 20.44 -17.47 -12.42
C SER A 7 20.52 -16.72 -11.10
N SER A 8 21.74 -16.50 -10.62
CA SER A 8 22.01 -15.62 -9.49
C SER A 8 21.90 -14.16 -9.89
N ILE A 9 21.14 -13.40 -9.11
CA ILE A 9 20.90 -11.97 -9.34
C ILE A 9 21.68 -11.10 -8.37
N ALA A 10 22.04 -9.90 -8.80
CA ALA A 10 22.71 -8.90 -7.98
C ALA A 10 22.08 -7.51 -8.13
N ALA A 11 22.03 -6.75 -7.04
CA ALA A 11 21.65 -5.34 -7.04
C ALA A 11 22.17 -4.60 -5.80
N ILE A 12 22.17 -3.27 -5.86
CA ILE A 12 22.35 -2.40 -4.70
C ILE A 12 21.03 -2.34 -3.94
N SER A 13 21.02 -2.75 -2.67
CA SER A 13 19.83 -2.79 -1.80
C SER A 13 19.65 -1.53 -0.94
N THR A 14 20.60 -0.59 -0.97
CA THR A 14 20.52 0.71 -0.29
C THR A 14 20.04 1.82 -1.23
N PRO A 15 19.45 2.92 -0.72
CA PRO A 15 19.06 4.06 -1.54
C PRO A 15 20.24 4.62 -2.36
N LYS A 16 19.96 5.11 -3.57
CA LYS A 16 20.96 5.84 -4.36
C LYS A 16 21.32 7.15 -3.65
N GLY A 17 22.61 7.36 -3.41
CA GLY A 17 23.14 8.56 -2.78
C GLY A 17 24.46 8.29 -2.09
N SER A 18 25.02 9.33 -1.47
CA SER A 18 26.19 9.18 -0.61
C SER A 18 25.75 8.83 0.81
N GLY A 19 26.32 7.76 1.36
CA GLY A 19 26.07 7.32 2.73
C GLY A 19 27.31 6.69 3.36
N GLY A 20 27.24 6.34 4.64
CA GLY A 20 28.33 5.64 5.32
C GLY A 20 28.57 4.23 4.76
N ILE A 21 27.50 3.54 4.33
CA ILE A 21 27.52 2.15 3.85
C ILE A 21 26.57 2.02 2.65
N ALA A 22 26.95 1.21 1.67
CA ALA A 22 26.06 0.65 0.67
C ALA A 22 26.08 -0.88 0.74
N VAL A 23 24.94 -1.51 0.45
CA VAL A 23 24.81 -2.98 0.48
C VAL A 23 24.56 -3.49 -0.93
N ILE A 24 25.43 -4.39 -1.40
CA ILE A 24 25.22 -5.16 -2.62
C ILE A 24 24.76 -6.55 -2.22
N ARG A 25 23.60 -6.95 -2.71
CA ARG A 25 23.00 -8.26 -2.44
C ARG A 25 23.11 -9.15 -3.68
N ILE A 26 23.54 -10.39 -3.48
CA ILE A 26 23.57 -11.45 -4.51
C ILE A 26 22.73 -12.63 -4.02
N SER A 27 21.74 -13.09 -4.79
CA SER A 27 20.88 -14.23 -4.42
C SER A 27 20.79 -15.26 -5.55
N GLY A 28 20.81 -16.54 -5.20
CA GLY A 28 20.64 -17.68 -6.10
C GLY A 28 21.65 -18.78 -5.82
N ASP A 29 21.57 -19.88 -6.59
CA ASP A 29 22.38 -21.09 -6.35
C ASP A 29 23.89 -20.83 -6.41
N ASP A 30 24.33 -19.98 -7.35
CA ASP A 30 25.74 -19.65 -7.56
C ASP A 30 26.24 -18.46 -6.72
N SER A 31 25.37 -17.82 -5.91
CA SER A 31 25.69 -16.57 -5.18
C SER A 31 26.99 -16.65 -4.37
N LEU A 32 27.22 -17.76 -3.67
CA LEU A 32 28.44 -18.02 -2.88
C LEU A 32 29.67 -18.17 -3.76
N SER A 33 29.56 -18.93 -4.85
CA SER A 33 30.66 -19.14 -5.80
C SER A 33 31.02 -17.88 -6.59
N ILE A 34 30.03 -17.03 -6.88
CA ILE A 34 30.24 -15.71 -7.50
C ILE A 34 31.02 -14.83 -6.53
N ALA A 35 30.61 -14.77 -5.26
CA ALA A 35 31.30 -13.99 -4.23
C ALA A 35 32.75 -14.44 -4.03
N ASP A 36 33.05 -15.75 -4.06
CA ASP A 36 34.42 -16.28 -3.92
C ASP A 36 35.41 -15.73 -4.96
N LYS A 37 34.94 -15.34 -6.14
CA LYS A 37 35.80 -14.85 -7.23
C LYS A 37 36.42 -13.50 -6.89
N PHE A 38 35.66 -12.59 -6.28
CA PHE A 38 36.05 -11.19 -6.10
C PHE A 38 36.06 -10.70 -4.65
N VAL A 39 35.59 -11.50 -3.70
CA VAL A 39 35.68 -11.21 -2.26
C VAL A 39 36.83 -12.00 -1.65
N LYS A 40 37.84 -11.29 -1.12
CA LYS A 40 38.99 -11.88 -0.43
C LYS A 40 38.82 -11.78 1.08
N LEU A 41 38.66 -12.92 1.74
CA LEU A 41 38.67 -13.03 3.19
C LEU A 41 40.10 -13.11 3.73
N TYR A 42 40.30 -12.65 4.96
CA TYR A 42 41.57 -12.83 5.65
C TYR A 42 41.82 -14.31 5.98
N GLY A 43 43.06 -14.77 5.78
CA GLY A 43 43.52 -16.09 6.19
C GLY A 43 43.00 -17.26 5.33
N ASN A 44 43.21 -17.22 4.01
CA ASN A 44 42.89 -18.29 3.04
C ASN A 44 41.47 -18.90 3.17
N ARG A 45 40.51 -18.14 3.68
CA ARG A 45 39.10 -18.55 3.79
C ARG A 45 38.35 -18.19 2.50
N MET A 46 37.31 -18.94 2.22
CA MET A 46 36.37 -18.69 1.11
C MET A 46 35.00 -18.29 1.66
N VAL A 47 34.26 -17.47 0.93
CA VAL A 47 32.89 -17.06 1.25
C VAL A 47 31.97 -18.29 1.23
N SER A 48 32.15 -19.18 0.26
CA SER A 48 31.43 -20.47 0.21
C SER A 48 31.75 -21.41 1.36
N GLY A 49 32.83 -21.17 2.12
CA GLY A 49 33.16 -21.91 3.34
C GLY A 49 32.59 -21.29 4.62
N MET A 50 31.96 -20.11 4.54
CA MET A 50 31.39 -19.44 5.72
C MET A 50 30.14 -20.16 6.23
N ASN A 51 29.97 -20.17 7.56
CA ASN A 51 28.74 -20.63 8.19
C ASN A 51 27.60 -19.64 7.91
N ALA A 52 26.36 -20.14 7.91
CA ALA A 52 25.19 -19.28 7.77
C ALA A 52 25.13 -18.23 8.90
N ASN A 53 24.64 -17.04 8.56
CA ASN A 53 24.42 -15.91 9.46
C ASN A 53 25.73 -15.41 10.12
N THR A 54 26.84 -15.50 9.40
CA THR A 54 28.13 -14.96 9.83
C THR A 54 28.55 -13.78 8.98
N ALA A 55 29.21 -12.81 9.63
CA ALA A 55 29.77 -11.63 8.99
C ALA A 55 31.29 -11.60 9.20
N LEU A 56 32.06 -11.34 8.15
CA LEU A 56 33.51 -11.24 8.20
C LEU A 56 34.02 -10.02 7.43
N PRO A 57 35.06 -9.33 7.90
CA PRO A 57 35.72 -8.29 7.13
C PRO A 57 36.43 -8.89 5.92
N CYS A 58 36.39 -8.18 4.80
CA CYS A 58 36.94 -8.63 3.53
C CYS A 58 37.50 -7.47 2.69
N ARG A 59 38.18 -7.83 1.60
CA ARG A 59 38.51 -6.91 0.52
C ARG A 59 37.77 -7.31 -0.74
N VAL A 60 37.13 -6.36 -1.41
CA VAL A 60 36.59 -6.52 -2.75
C VAL A 60 37.72 -6.19 -3.71
N THR A 61 38.01 -7.09 -4.65
CA THR A 61 39.11 -6.95 -5.60
C THR A 61 38.63 -7.02 -7.04
N ASP A 62 39.33 -6.33 -7.92
CA ASP A 62 39.17 -6.47 -9.37
C ASP A 62 39.98 -7.66 -9.92
N ASP A 63 39.85 -7.95 -11.22
CA ASP A 63 40.47 -9.10 -11.89
C ASP A 63 42.02 -9.05 -11.86
N ASP A 64 42.61 -7.86 -11.82
CA ASP A 64 44.06 -7.64 -11.69
C ASP A 64 44.57 -7.74 -10.24
N GLY A 65 43.66 -7.93 -9.28
CA GLY A 65 43.95 -7.98 -7.84
C GLY A 65 43.95 -6.61 -7.14
N THR A 66 43.66 -5.52 -7.86
CA THR A 66 43.50 -4.19 -7.27
C THR A 66 42.34 -4.18 -6.29
N VAL A 67 42.53 -3.56 -5.12
CA VAL A 67 41.47 -3.48 -4.10
C VAL A 67 40.52 -2.35 -4.48
N ILE A 68 39.27 -2.72 -4.78
CA ILE A 68 38.16 -1.81 -5.04
C ILE A 68 37.72 -1.17 -3.71
N ASP A 69 37.48 -2.00 -2.69
CA ASP A 69 37.08 -1.52 -1.37
C ASP A 69 37.40 -2.51 -0.24
N THR A 70 37.42 -2.01 0.99
CA THR A 70 37.36 -2.83 2.21
C THR A 70 35.91 -2.88 2.72
N ALA A 71 35.37 -4.07 2.87
CA ALA A 71 33.95 -4.30 3.12
C ALA A 71 33.71 -5.33 4.24
N VAL A 72 32.45 -5.56 4.57
CA VAL A 72 32.00 -6.70 5.38
C VAL A 72 31.10 -7.57 4.52
N VAL A 73 31.41 -8.87 4.44
CA VAL A 73 30.55 -9.84 3.76
C VAL A 73 29.73 -10.61 4.79
N THR A 74 28.44 -10.79 4.50
CA THR A 74 27.51 -11.60 5.29
C THR A 74 26.93 -12.71 4.44
N VAL A 75 26.91 -13.95 4.97
CA VAL A 75 26.41 -15.12 4.25
C VAL A 75 25.12 -15.64 4.88
N PHE A 76 24.08 -15.76 4.07
CA PHE A 76 22.84 -16.47 4.39
C PHE A 76 22.73 -17.71 3.51
N ARG A 77 22.47 -18.87 4.12
CA ARG A 77 22.31 -20.12 3.38
C ARG A 77 20.85 -20.51 3.29
N ALA A 78 20.46 -21.10 2.15
CA ALA A 78 19.13 -21.67 1.98
C ALA A 78 18.82 -22.70 3.09
N PRO A 79 17.58 -22.78 3.59
CA PRO A 79 16.44 -21.92 3.30
C PRO A 79 16.39 -20.66 4.19
N LYS A 80 17.40 -20.39 5.01
CA LYS A 80 17.40 -19.32 6.05
C LYS A 80 17.91 -17.98 5.52
N SER A 81 17.34 -17.54 4.41
CA SER A 81 17.56 -16.20 3.82
C SER A 81 16.21 -15.52 3.54
N PHE A 82 16.26 -14.27 3.08
CA PHE A 82 15.07 -13.53 2.64
C PHE A 82 14.39 -14.20 1.44
N THR A 83 15.15 -14.51 0.39
CA THR A 83 14.65 -15.16 -0.84
C THR A 83 14.35 -16.64 -0.67
N GLY A 84 14.86 -17.28 0.39
CA GLY A 84 14.87 -18.74 0.55
C GLY A 84 16.04 -19.43 -0.16
N GLU A 85 16.84 -18.69 -0.94
CA GLU A 85 18.03 -19.18 -1.65
C GLU A 85 19.32 -18.93 -0.85
N ASN A 86 20.48 -19.33 -1.36
CA ASN A 86 21.74 -18.79 -0.85
C ASN A 86 21.81 -17.29 -1.19
N THR A 87 22.25 -16.48 -0.23
CA THR A 87 22.37 -15.03 -0.38
C THR A 87 23.66 -14.53 0.25
N VAL A 88 24.35 -13.65 -0.47
CA VAL A 88 25.52 -12.92 0.02
C VAL A 88 25.20 -11.44 0.05
N GLU A 89 25.50 -10.77 1.16
CA GLU A 89 25.40 -9.32 1.27
C GLU A 89 26.79 -8.73 1.51
N ILE A 90 27.18 -7.76 0.70
CA ILE A 90 28.48 -7.08 0.77
C ILE A 90 28.20 -5.63 1.17
N SER A 91 28.57 -5.29 2.40
CA SER A 91 28.47 -3.94 2.96
C SER A 91 29.78 -3.20 2.70
N CYS A 92 29.80 -2.37 1.65
CA CYS A 92 30.94 -1.54 1.24
C CYS A 92 30.72 -0.07 1.64
N HIS A 93 31.70 0.80 1.41
CA HIS A 93 31.52 2.23 1.60
C HIS A 93 30.42 2.77 0.68
N GLY A 94 29.56 3.65 1.20
CA GLY A 94 28.36 4.15 0.54
C GLY A 94 28.58 5.20 -0.54
N GLY A 95 29.70 5.16 -1.25
CA GLY A 95 29.96 6.01 -2.40
C GLY A 95 29.24 5.50 -3.65
N ILE A 96 28.69 6.42 -4.47
CA ILE A 96 27.97 6.06 -5.71
C ILE A 96 28.88 5.27 -6.66
N ILE A 97 30.14 5.70 -6.80
CA ILE A 97 31.12 5.02 -7.68
C ILE A 97 31.48 3.64 -7.09
N ILE A 98 31.85 3.59 -5.81
CA ILE A 98 32.29 2.36 -5.12
C ILE A 98 31.20 1.28 -5.19
N SER A 99 29.97 1.63 -4.81
CA SER A 99 28.85 0.68 -4.84
C SER A 99 28.52 0.21 -6.27
N GLY A 100 28.70 1.08 -7.26
CA GLY A 100 28.62 0.73 -8.68
C GLY A 100 29.70 -0.26 -9.11
N GLU A 101 30.96 -0.03 -8.73
CA GLU A 101 32.09 -0.92 -9.06
C GLU A 101 31.94 -2.30 -8.42
N VAL A 102 31.52 -2.38 -7.15
CA VAL A 102 31.25 -3.66 -6.46
C VAL A 102 30.13 -4.43 -7.17
N LEU A 103 29.06 -3.74 -7.60
CA LEU A 103 27.97 -4.36 -8.36
C LEU A 103 28.45 -4.85 -9.74
N SER A 104 29.20 -4.03 -10.48
CA SER A 104 29.76 -4.41 -11.78
C SER A 104 30.64 -5.65 -11.66
N ARG A 105 31.48 -5.71 -10.63
CA ARG A 105 32.32 -6.89 -10.35
C ARG A 105 31.50 -8.15 -10.10
N ALA A 106 30.39 -8.05 -9.36
CA ALA A 106 29.49 -9.19 -9.16
C ALA A 106 28.88 -9.68 -10.48
N ILE A 107 28.49 -8.76 -11.38
CA ILE A 107 27.92 -9.07 -12.70
C ILE A 107 28.97 -9.75 -13.58
N GLU A 108 30.17 -9.18 -13.67
CA GLU A 108 31.28 -9.74 -14.45
C GLU A 108 31.70 -11.13 -13.94
N CYS A 109 31.53 -11.40 -12.64
CA CYS A 109 31.77 -12.70 -12.03
C CYS A 109 30.64 -13.73 -12.22
N GLY A 110 29.53 -13.37 -12.87
CA GLY A 110 28.46 -14.28 -13.29
C GLY A 110 27.07 -13.98 -12.71
N ALA A 111 26.89 -12.92 -11.93
CA ALA A 111 25.56 -12.47 -11.54
C ALA A 111 24.85 -11.73 -12.69
N ILE A 112 23.53 -11.71 -12.67
CA ILE A 112 22.70 -10.91 -13.59
C ILE A 112 22.09 -9.74 -12.80
N PRO A 113 21.90 -8.54 -13.39
CA PRO A 113 21.19 -7.46 -12.71
C PRO A 113 19.78 -7.90 -12.30
N ALA A 114 19.43 -7.68 -11.04
CA ALA A 114 18.08 -7.97 -10.56
C ALA A 114 17.05 -7.01 -11.17
N GLY A 115 15.87 -7.53 -11.51
CA GLY A 115 14.71 -6.73 -11.87
C GLY A 115 14.08 -6.01 -10.66
N PRO A 116 13.13 -5.09 -10.91
CA PRO A 116 12.30 -4.48 -9.85
C PRO A 116 11.59 -5.56 -9.02
N GLY A 117 11.71 -5.48 -7.69
CA GLY A 117 11.05 -6.39 -6.75
C GLY A 117 11.47 -7.87 -6.84
N GLU A 118 12.52 -8.21 -7.59
CA GLU A 118 12.85 -9.60 -7.88
C GLU A 118 13.23 -10.42 -6.64
N PHE A 119 13.90 -9.84 -5.63
CA PHE A 119 14.23 -10.62 -4.43
C PHE A 119 12.96 -10.95 -3.64
N THR A 120 12.02 -10.00 -3.52
CA THR A 120 10.73 -10.24 -2.86
C THR A 120 9.88 -11.23 -3.66
N ARG A 121 9.91 -11.16 -5.01
CA ARG A 121 9.25 -12.15 -5.89
C ARG A 121 9.79 -13.57 -5.68
N ARG A 122 11.11 -13.71 -5.53
CA ARG A 122 11.73 -15.01 -5.20
C ARG A 122 11.33 -15.51 -3.82
N ALA A 123 11.26 -14.62 -2.82
CA ALA A 123 10.76 -14.97 -1.49
C ALA A 123 9.30 -15.48 -1.53
N PHE A 124 8.41 -14.80 -2.26
CA PHE A 124 7.05 -15.26 -2.51
C PHE A 124 7.02 -16.63 -3.20
N SER A 125 7.80 -16.81 -4.27
CA SER A 125 7.89 -18.07 -5.02
C SER A 125 8.43 -19.23 -4.19
N ALA A 126 9.31 -18.95 -3.22
CA ALA A 126 9.82 -19.92 -2.26
C ALA A 126 8.85 -20.24 -1.10
N GLY A 127 7.66 -19.64 -1.09
CA GLY A 127 6.66 -19.80 -0.03
C GLY A 127 7.05 -19.14 1.30
N LYS A 128 8.00 -18.20 1.29
CA LYS A 128 8.41 -17.45 2.49
C LYS A 128 7.38 -16.41 2.91
N LEU A 129 6.65 -15.88 1.93
CA LEU A 129 5.71 -14.78 2.05
C LEU A 129 4.47 -15.13 1.24
N SER A 130 3.30 -14.75 1.73
CA SER A 130 2.10 -14.59 0.90
C SER A 130 2.19 -13.34 0.04
N LEU A 131 1.33 -13.20 -0.97
CA LEU A 131 1.33 -12.04 -1.86
C LEU A 131 1.02 -10.74 -1.09
N SER A 132 0.09 -10.79 -0.15
CA SER A 132 -0.25 -9.65 0.70
C SER A 132 0.90 -9.24 1.64
N GLN A 133 1.68 -10.21 2.14
CA GLN A 133 2.90 -9.91 2.90
C GLN A 133 3.98 -9.27 2.04
N ALA A 134 4.12 -9.71 0.79
CA ALA A 134 5.06 -9.11 -0.16
C ALA A 134 4.68 -7.64 -0.47
N GLU A 135 3.40 -7.36 -0.73
CA GLU A 135 2.86 -5.99 -0.90
C GLU A 135 3.19 -5.11 0.32
N ALA A 136 2.94 -5.62 1.53
CA ALA A 136 3.18 -4.90 2.78
C ALA A 136 4.65 -4.53 3.04
N ILE A 137 5.63 -5.27 2.50
CA ILE A 137 7.04 -4.88 2.56
C ILE A 137 7.29 -3.58 1.79
N GLY A 138 6.64 -3.42 0.63
CA GLY A 138 6.66 -2.20 -0.15
C GLY A 138 6.12 -1.02 0.67
N GLU A 139 4.95 -1.23 1.26
CA GLU A 139 4.24 -0.23 2.08
C GLU A 139 5.06 0.21 3.32
N ILE A 140 5.75 -0.69 4.02
CA ILE A 140 6.63 -0.33 5.16
C ILE A 140 7.69 0.68 4.74
N ILE A 141 8.24 0.52 3.54
CA ILE A 141 9.37 1.31 3.08
C ILE A 141 8.91 2.67 2.53
N SER A 142 7.70 2.73 1.95
CA SER A 142 7.09 3.98 1.53
C SER A 142 6.34 4.72 2.64
N ALA A 143 6.05 4.06 3.77
CA ALA A 143 5.23 4.59 4.86
C ALA A 143 5.66 6.01 5.29
N LYS A 144 4.70 6.94 5.29
CA LYS A 144 4.90 8.35 5.66
C LYS A 144 4.29 8.73 7.00
N SER A 145 3.47 7.86 7.60
CA SER A 145 2.86 8.05 8.91
C SER A 145 3.13 6.86 9.83
N HIS A 146 3.12 7.10 11.14
CA HIS A 146 3.21 6.02 12.14
C HIS A 146 2.03 5.04 12.03
N ALA A 147 0.85 5.53 11.63
CA ALA A 147 -0.33 4.70 11.40
C ALA A 147 -0.11 3.72 10.23
N ALA A 148 0.38 4.22 9.08
CA ALA A 148 0.72 3.40 7.92
C ALA A 148 1.78 2.35 8.29
N LEU A 149 2.86 2.78 8.94
CA LEU A 149 3.93 1.86 9.35
C LEU A 149 3.41 0.75 10.29
N ARG A 150 2.52 1.08 11.23
CA ARG A 150 1.93 0.10 12.15
C ARG A 150 1.03 -0.89 11.40
N LEU A 151 0.22 -0.41 10.46
CA LEU A 151 -0.67 -1.25 9.67
C LEU A 151 0.11 -2.20 8.76
N SER A 152 1.07 -1.69 7.99
CA SER A 152 1.88 -2.50 7.09
C SER A 152 2.76 -3.51 7.84
N ARG A 153 3.25 -3.19 9.05
CA ARG A 153 3.92 -4.17 9.93
C ARG A 153 3.01 -5.33 10.30
N ALA A 154 1.77 -5.05 10.71
CA ALA A 154 0.80 -6.10 11.04
C ALA A 154 0.52 -7.01 9.83
N ASN A 155 0.49 -6.44 8.61
CA ASN A 155 0.31 -7.22 7.39
C ASN A 155 1.53 -8.07 7.06
N VAL A 156 2.76 -7.55 7.24
CA VAL A 156 4.00 -8.34 7.11
C VAL A 156 4.04 -9.50 8.12
N ASP A 157 3.62 -9.26 9.36
CA ASP A 157 3.49 -10.30 10.40
C ASP A 157 2.39 -11.33 10.09
N GLY A 158 1.63 -11.12 9.00
CA GLY A 158 0.67 -12.08 8.48
C GLY A 158 -0.75 -11.90 8.99
N ARG A 159 -1.12 -10.76 9.61
CA ARG A 159 -2.49 -10.54 10.12
C ARG A 159 -3.54 -10.68 9.02
N LEU A 160 -3.33 -10.02 7.87
CA LEU A 160 -4.21 -10.15 6.71
C LEU A 160 -4.22 -11.58 6.15
N ALA A 161 -3.04 -12.20 6.03
CA ALA A 161 -2.92 -13.57 5.52
C ALA A 161 -3.66 -14.59 6.41
N THR A 162 -3.56 -14.46 7.73
CA THR A 162 -4.30 -15.30 8.70
C THR A 162 -5.80 -15.08 8.58
N GLY A 163 -6.27 -13.83 8.53
CA GLY A 163 -7.70 -13.54 8.37
C GLY A 163 -8.29 -14.10 7.07
N ILE A 164 -7.57 -13.99 5.95
CA ILE A 164 -7.98 -14.60 4.67
C ILE A 164 -7.98 -16.12 4.76
N LYS A 165 -6.97 -16.70 5.41
CA LYS A 165 -6.89 -18.15 5.60
C LYS A 165 -8.07 -18.67 6.40
N GLU A 166 -8.48 -18.00 7.47
CA GLU A 166 -9.66 -18.38 8.26
C GLU A 166 -10.93 -18.40 7.41
N ILE A 167 -11.17 -17.35 6.62
CA ILE A 167 -12.33 -17.29 5.71
C ILE A 167 -12.27 -18.41 4.66
N TYR A 168 -11.08 -18.67 4.12
CA TYR A 168 -10.86 -19.74 3.15
C TYR A 168 -11.09 -21.14 3.75
N ASP A 169 -10.63 -21.38 4.98
CA ASP A 169 -10.80 -22.65 5.69
C ASP A 169 -12.27 -22.88 6.09
N ASP A 170 -13.02 -21.83 6.42
CA ASP A 170 -14.47 -21.89 6.65
C ASP A 170 -15.21 -22.34 5.37
N MET A 171 -14.92 -21.70 4.22
CA MET A 171 -15.50 -22.10 2.93
C MET A 171 -15.10 -23.52 2.52
N LYS A 172 -13.83 -23.89 2.72
CA LYS A 172 -13.33 -25.24 2.45
C LYS A 172 -14.08 -26.29 3.27
N THR A 173 -14.36 -26.00 4.53
CA THR A 173 -15.10 -26.89 5.42
C THR A 173 -16.53 -27.10 4.91
N ALA A 174 -17.21 -26.00 4.52
CA ALA A 174 -18.54 -26.08 3.93
C ALA A 174 -18.55 -26.90 2.62
N LEU A 175 -17.58 -26.66 1.73
CA LEU A 175 -17.49 -27.36 0.45
C LEU A 175 -17.15 -28.85 0.60
N SER A 176 -16.28 -29.20 1.55
CA SER A 176 -15.91 -30.60 1.81
C SER A 176 -17.12 -31.45 2.19
N ALA A 177 -18.08 -30.84 2.88
CA ALA A 177 -19.30 -31.50 3.31
C ALA A 177 -20.30 -31.69 2.15
N VAL A 178 -20.33 -30.75 1.18
CA VAL A 178 -21.07 -30.92 -0.09
C VAL A 178 -20.48 -32.06 -0.92
N TYR A 179 -19.16 -32.08 -1.13
CA TYR A 179 -18.51 -33.13 -1.93
C TYR A 179 -18.63 -34.54 -1.35
N ALA A 180 -18.63 -34.67 -0.03
CA ALA A 180 -18.87 -35.96 0.62
C ALA A 180 -20.25 -36.54 0.27
N GLU A 181 -21.27 -35.70 0.13
CA GLU A 181 -22.63 -36.09 -0.28
C GLU A 181 -22.70 -36.40 -1.78
N THR A 182 -22.08 -35.57 -2.63
CA THR A 182 -22.08 -35.76 -4.08
C THR A 182 -21.32 -37.03 -4.52
N ASP A 183 -20.15 -37.31 -3.92
CA ASP A 183 -19.26 -38.40 -4.34
C ASP A 183 -19.64 -39.76 -3.73
N PHE A 184 -20.27 -39.78 -2.53
CA PHE A 184 -20.56 -41.02 -1.77
C PHE A 184 -22.01 -41.09 -1.25
N PRO A 185 -23.03 -41.00 -2.12
CA PRO A 185 -24.44 -40.99 -1.67
C PRO A 185 -24.86 -42.29 -0.95
N ASP A 186 -24.20 -43.41 -1.25
CA ASP A 186 -24.51 -44.74 -0.69
C ASP A 186 -23.86 -45.02 0.68
N GLU A 187 -22.94 -44.17 1.15
CA GLU A 187 -22.23 -44.38 2.43
C GLU A 187 -23.01 -43.93 3.67
N GLY A 188 -24.21 -43.35 3.50
CA GLY A 188 -25.06 -42.92 4.61
C GLY A 188 -24.44 -41.81 5.46
N LEU A 189 -23.55 -41.02 4.87
CA LEU A 189 -23.02 -39.79 5.47
C LEU A 189 -24.19 -38.83 5.71
N SER A 190 -24.22 -38.17 6.87
CA SER A 190 -25.28 -37.20 7.17
C SER A 190 -25.22 -36.07 6.15
N PRO A 191 -26.28 -35.81 5.37
CA PRO A 191 -26.31 -34.71 4.42
C PRO A 191 -26.11 -33.39 5.17
N VAL A 192 -25.42 -32.45 4.54
CA VAL A 192 -25.36 -31.09 5.07
C VAL A 192 -26.77 -30.54 4.99
N SER A 193 -27.36 -30.18 6.13
CA SER A 193 -28.67 -29.54 6.05
C SER A 193 -28.52 -28.21 5.30
N PRO A 194 -29.43 -27.88 4.36
CA PRO A 194 -29.43 -26.57 3.69
C PRO A 194 -29.32 -25.40 4.69
N GLU A 195 -29.87 -25.57 5.90
CA GLU A 195 -29.78 -24.65 7.02
C GLU A 195 -28.35 -24.48 7.55
N ASP A 196 -27.61 -25.57 7.75
CA ASP A 196 -26.21 -25.53 8.19
C ASP A 196 -25.32 -24.88 7.13
N MET A 197 -25.56 -25.17 5.85
CA MET A 197 -24.83 -24.53 4.74
C MET A 197 -25.11 -23.02 4.69
N LYS A 198 -26.37 -22.60 4.83
CA LYS A 198 -26.74 -21.18 4.92
C LYS A 198 -26.05 -20.49 6.09
N ALA A 199 -26.02 -21.12 7.26
CA ALA A 199 -25.35 -20.55 8.44
C ALA A 199 -23.84 -20.38 8.19
N ALA A 200 -23.18 -21.36 7.57
CA ALA A 200 -21.77 -21.26 7.21
C ALA A 200 -21.51 -20.12 6.20
N ILE A 201 -22.34 -20.01 5.17
CA ILE A 201 -22.25 -18.95 4.15
C ILE A 201 -22.48 -17.56 4.77
N ILE A 202 -23.44 -17.40 5.68
CA ILE A 202 -23.67 -16.13 6.38
C ILE A 202 -22.43 -15.72 7.19
N ASN A 203 -21.82 -16.65 7.94
CA ASN A 203 -20.60 -16.36 8.70
C ASN A 203 -19.45 -15.92 7.78
N VAL A 204 -19.27 -16.59 6.63
CA VAL A 204 -18.28 -16.17 5.61
C VAL A 204 -18.60 -14.79 5.06
N LYS A 205 -19.88 -14.53 4.73
CA LYS A 205 -20.36 -13.24 4.22
C LYS A 205 -20.07 -12.10 5.20
N ASP A 206 -20.32 -12.31 6.49
CA ASP A 206 -20.08 -11.31 7.53
C ASP A 206 -18.59 -10.98 7.67
N LYS A 207 -17.73 -12.00 7.64
CA LYS A 207 -16.27 -11.82 7.66
C LYS A 207 -15.76 -11.07 6.42
N LEU A 208 -16.24 -11.43 5.23
CA LEU A 208 -15.90 -10.74 3.98
C LEU A 208 -16.41 -9.29 3.96
N THR A 209 -17.60 -9.05 4.50
CA THR A 209 -18.19 -7.71 4.62
C THR A 209 -17.33 -6.83 5.54
N SER A 210 -16.94 -7.35 6.71
CA SER A 210 -16.03 -6.68 7.63
C SER A 210 -14.67 -6.36 6.97
N LEU A 211 -14.12 -7.30 6.20
CA LEU A 211 -12.88 -7.10 5.47
C LEU A 211 -13.03 -6.04 4.37
N ARG A 212 -14.11 -6.08 3.59
CA ARG A 212 -14.43 -5.08 2.56
C ARG A 212 -14.53 -3.67 3.17
N ASP A 213 -15.25 -3.55 4.28
CA ASP A 213 -15.52 -2.26 4.91
C ASP A 213 -14.26 -1.66 5.56
N SER A 214 -13.28 -2.50 5.91
CA SER A 214 -11.97 -2.05 6.38
C SER A 214 -11.15 -1.28 5.34
N TYR A 215 -11.46 -1.44 4.04
CA TYR A 215 -10.72 -0.81 2.94
C TYR A 215 -10.70 0.70 3.05
N LYS A 216 -11.83 1.33 3.40
CA LYS A 216 -11.92 2.79 3.53
C LYS A 216 -10.83 3.34 4.46
N THR A 217 -10.61 2.64 5.57
CA THR A 217 -9.60 3.01 6.57
C THR A 217 -8.20 2.60 6.13
N GLY A 218 -8.01 1.39 5.60
CA GLY A 218 -6.69 0.93 5.14
C GLY A 218 -6.13 1.78 4.01
N HIS A 219 -6.95 2.08 3.01
CA HIS A 219 -6.64 2.97 1.88
C HIS A 219 -6.28 4.37 2.35
N ALA A 220 -7.11 4.99 3.19
CA ALA A 220 -6.88 6.34 3.72
C ALA A 220 -5.53 6.50 4.45
N VAL A 221 -5.03 5.42 5.04
CA VAL A 221 -3.83 5.40 5.88
C VAL A 221 -2.58 5.12 5.06
N VAL A 222 -2.64 4.11 4.18
CA VAL A 222 -1.48 3.57 3.45
C VAL A 222 -1.28 4.23 2.10
N GLU A 223 -2.30 4.20 1.24
CA GLU A 223 -2.26 4.76 -0.12
C GLU A 223 -2.53 6.28 -0.10
N GLY A 224 -3.44 6.70 0.78
CA GLY A 224 -3.85 8.09 0.96
C GLY A 224 -5.12 8.45 0.19
N ILE A 225 -5.74 9.54 0.60
CA ILE A 225 -7.04 10.00 0.14
C ILE A 225 -6.82 11.06 -0.96
N GLY A 226 -7.33 10.81 -2.16
CA GLY A 226 -7.39 11.81 -3.23
C GLY A 226 -8.18 13.05 -2.77
N THR A 227 -7.49 14.16 -2.49
CA THR A 227 -8.08 15.33 -1.83
C THR A 227 -8.04 16.56 -2.73
N VAL A 228 -9.17 17.25 -2.85
CA VAL A 228 -9.27 18.55 -3.52
C VAL A 228 -9.59 19.64 -2.49
N LEU A 229 -8.77 20.68 -2.50
CA LEU A 229 -8.99 21.89 -1.70
C LEU A 229 -9.59 23.00 -2.58
N CYS A 230 -10.84 23.39 -2.32
CA CYS A 230 -11.57 24.37 -3.14
C CYS A 230 -12.17 25.51 -2.28
N GLY A 231 -12.65 26.56 -2.94
CA GLY A 231 -13.16 27.79 -2.31
C GLY A 231 -12.83 29.03 -3.13
N LYS A 232 -13.56 30.14 -2.91
CA LYS A 232 -13.33 31.38 -3.67
C LYS A 232 -11.95 32.01 -3.38
N PRO A 233 -11.47 32.93 -4.22
CA PRO A 233 -10.25 33.69 -3.95
C PRO A 233 -10.26 34.33 -2.55
N ASN A 234 -9.10 34.40 -1.90
CA ASN A 234 -8.94 35.02 -0.57
C ASN A 234 -9.72 34.37 0.60
N THR A 235 -10.31 33.16 0.47
CA THR A 235 -10.94 32.45 1.61
C THR A 235 -9.95 31.88 2.62
N GLY A 236 -8.65 31.87 2.29
CA GLY A 236 -7.60 31.31 3.13
C GLY A 236 -7.21 29.87 2.78
N LYS A 237 -7.54 29.38 1.58
CA LYS A 237 -7.10 28.08 1.04
C LYS A 237 -5.58 27.88 1.16
N SER A 238 -4.78 28.84 0.67
CA SER A 238 -3.31 28.73 0.71
C SER A 238 -2.78 28.74 2.15
N THR A 239 -3.42 29.48 3.06
CA THR A 239 -3.11 29.46 4.49
C THR A 239 -3.42 28.09 5.10
N LEU A 240 -4.57 27.49 4.76
CA LEU A 240 -4.97 26.16 5.21
C LEU A 240 -4.03 25.08 4.67
N LEU A 241 -3.68 25.14 3.39
CA LEU A 241 -2.71 24.24 2.76
C LEU A 241 -1.35 24.32 3.47
N ASN A 242 -0.86 25.54 3.72
CA ASN A 242 0.38 25.74 4.46
C ASN A 242 0.30 25.21 5.90
N LEU A 243 -0.83 25.37 6.59
CA LEU A 243 -1.05 24.80 7.92
C LEU A 243 -0.99 23.27 7.90
N LEU A 244 -1.60 22.65 6.90
CA LEU A 244 -1.58 21.21 6.69
C LEU A 244 -0.14 20.73 6.36
N CYS A 245 0.59 21.44 5.49
CA CYS A 245 1.97 21.10 5.14
C CYS A 245 3.00 21.39 6.26
N GLY A 246 2.74 22.35 7.16
CA GLY A 246 3.73 23.02 8.00
C GLY A 246 4.34 22.25 9.19
N LYS A 247 3.99 20.99 9.43
CA LYS A 247 4.67 20.14 10.43
C LYS A 247 5.28 18.85 9.85
N GLU A 248 4.77 18.36 8.72
CA GLU A 248 5.11 17.05 8.17
C GLU A 248 4.97 17.11 6.64
N ARG A 249 5.79 17.93 5.97
CA ARG A 249 6.01 17.68 4.54
C ARG A 249 6.66 16.30 4.44
N ALA A 250 5.90 15.31 3.98
CA ALA A 250 6.51 14.12 3.43
C ALA A 250 7.26 14.60 2.19
N ILE A 251 8.57 14.83 2.32
CA ILE A 251 9.41 15.19 1.18
C ILE A 251 9.19 14.08 0.15
N VAL A 252 8.62 14.46 -0.99
CA VAL A 252 8.60 13.61 -2.18
C VAL A 252 10.06 13.41 -2.53
N THR A 253 10.57 12.21 -2.25
CA THR A 253 11.84 11.79 -2.84
C THR A 253 11.56 11.56 -4.32
N ASP A 254 12.28 12.27 -5.19
CA ASP A 254 12.33 12.02 -6.62
C ASP A 254 12.82 10.58 -6.88
N ILE A 255 11.90 9.61 -6.86
CA ILE A 255 12.17 8.27 -7.38
C ILE A 255 11.91 8.38 -8.88
N ALA A 256 13.00 8.36 -9.67
CA ALA A 256 12.95 8.42 -11.12
C ALA A 256 11.98 7.34 -11.66
N GLY A 257 10.87 7.80 -12.25
CA GLY A 257 9.84 6.93 -12.83
C GLY A 257 8.39 7.43 -12.67
N THR A 258 8.11 8.35 -11.75
CA THR A 258 6.75 8.89 -11.54
C THR A 258 6.41 10.11 -12.41
N THR A 259 7.26 10.47 -13.36
CA THR A 259 7.04 11.61 -14.25
C THR A 259 6.04 11.27 -15.36
N ARG A 260 4.75 11.30 -15.01
CA ARG A 260 3.66 11.63 -15.97
C ARG A 260 2.37 12.11 -15.33
N ASP A 261 2.18 11.89 -14.03
CA ASP A 261 0.96 12.28 -13.33
C ASP A 261 1.19 13.44 -12.36
N ILE A 262 0.33 14.44 -12.51
CA ILE A 262 0.03 15.59 -11.66
C ILE A 262 0.89 15.71 -10.38
N ILE A 263 1.66 16.80 -10.25
CA ILE A 263 2.34 17.16 -8.99
C ILE A 263 1.28 17.20 -7.88
N THR A 264 1.35 16.23 -6.98
CA THR A 264 0.40 16.02 -5.87
C THR A 264 1.19 16.18 -4.58
N GLU A 265 0.76 17.09 -3.71
CA GLU A 265 1.36 17.26 -2.39
C GLU A 265 0.82 16.17 -1.46
N GLN A 266 1.71 15.44 -0.78
CA GLN A 266 1.32 14.43 0.20
C GLN A 266 1.41 15.02 1.61
N VAL A 267 0.29 15.02 2.33
CA VAL A 267 0.21 15.59 3.68
C VAL A 267 -0.35 14.57 4.66
N VAL A 268 0.36 14.33 5.76
CA VAL A 268 -0.15 13.51 6.85
C VAL A 268 -1.02 14.36 7.77
N CYS A 269 -2.27 13.95 7.94
CA CYS A 269 -3.28 14.63 8.76
C CYS A 269 -3.89 13.63 9.75
N GLY A 270 -3.45 13.69 11.01
CA GLY A 270 -3.76 12.66 11.99
C GLY A 270 -3.18 11.30 11.57
N ASN A 271 -4.04 10.30 11.40
CA ASN A 271 -3.64 8.96 10.95
C ASN A 271 -3.78 8.76 9.44
N ALA A 272 -4.40 9.71 8.73
CA ALA A 272 -4.65 9.62 7.30
C ALA A 272 -3.56 10.35 6.49
N THR A 273 -3.35 9.90 5.26
CA THR A 273 -2.52 10.57 4.27
C THR A 273 -3.43 11.26 3.26
N LEU A 274 -3.23 12.54 3.00
CA LEU A 274 -3.96 13.31 1.99
C LEU A 274 -3.09 13.48 0.75
N LEU A 275 -3.64 13.12 -0.41
CA LEU A 275 -3.04 13.34 -1.72
C LEU A 275 -3.68 14.59 -2.32
N ILE A 276 -3.12 15.76 -2.01
CA ILE A 276 -3.69 17.04 -2.39
C ILE A 276 -3.27 17.37 -3.83
N SER A 277 -4.24 17.29 -4.74
CA SER A 277 -4.03 17.65 -6.14
C SER A 277 -4.02 19.17 -6.31
N ASP A 278 -2.93 19.71 -6.87
CA ASP A 278 -2.67 21.15 -7.03
C ASP A 278 -3.89 21.94 -7.54
N THR A 279 -4.44 22.77 -6.65
CA THR A 279 -5.40 23.84 -6.94
C THR A 279 -4.65 25.16 -6.92
N ALA A 280 -3.89 25.43 -7.99
CA ALA A 280 -3.32 26.73 -8.35
C ALA A 280 -2.76 27.56 -7.17
N GLY A 281 -1.48 27.37 -6.81
CA GLY A 281 -0.83 28.39 -5.96
C GLY A 281 0.48 28.08 -5.27
N ILE A 282 1.23 27.03 -5.61
CA ILE A 282 2.54 26.78 -4.96
C ILE A 282 3.70 27.56 -5.61
N ARG A 283 3.46 28.27 -6.72
CA ARG A 283 4.41 29.26 -7.24
C ARG A 283 3.84 30.65 -7.01
N GLU A 284 4.49 31.40 -6.12
CA GLU A 284 4.31 32.84 -5.96
C GLU A 284 4.34 33.52 -7.33
N THR A 285 3.17 33.90 -7.86
CA THR A 285 3.08 34.93 -8.90
C THR A 285 1.80 35.71 -8.68
N ASP A 286 1.97 37.01 -8.44
CA ASP A 286 0.93 37.99 -8.16
C ASP A 286 -0.17 38.06 -9.23
N ASP A 287 -1.41 38.16 -8.74
CA ASP A 287 -2.47 39.07 -9.19
C ASP A 287 -3.29 38.89 -10.48
N LYS A 288 -3.21 37.81 -11.27
CA LYS A 288 -4.18 37.62 -12.39
C LYS A 288 -4.73 36.21 -12.65
N ILE A 289 -4.42 35.21 -11.82
CA ILE A 289 -4.68 33.77 -12.13
C ILE A 289 -5.78 33.13 -11.25
N GLU A 290 -6.38 33.85 -10.30
CA GLU A 290 -7.26 33.22 -9.30
C GLU A 290 -8.64 32.74 -9.82
N ALA A 291 -9.22 33.36 -10.85
CA ALA A 291 -10.49 32.88 -11.44
C ALA A 291 -10.33 31.52 -12.15
N VAL A 292 -9.18 31.31 -12.81
CA VAL A 292 -8.80 30.02 -13.43
C VAL A 292 -8.59 28.94 -12.36
N GLY A 293 -8.27 29.33 -11.12
CA GLY A 293 -8.10 28.41 -9.99
C GLY A 293 -9.39 27.74 -9.54
N VAL A 294 -10.54 28.42 -9.63
CA VAL A 294 -11.85 27.84 -9.28
C VAL A 294 -12.23 26.78 -10.31
N ASP A 295 -12.26 27.13 -11.60
CA ASP A 295 -12.69 26.20 -12.66
C ASP A 295 -11.78 24.95 -12.71
N ARG A 296 -10.46 25.11 -12.53
CA ARG A 296 -9.53 23.97 -12.43
C ARG A 296 -9.75 23.09 -11.20
N ALA A 297 -10.10 23.67 -10.06
CA ALA A 297 -10.44 22.90 -8.87
C ALA A 297 -11.75 22.12 -9.10
N LEU A 298 -12.73 22.74 -9.76
CA LEU A 298 -14.01 22.11 -10.10
C LEU A 298 -13.87 20.95 -11.09
N GLU A 299 -12.98 21.06 -12.07
CA GLU A 299 -12.65 19.98 -13.03
C GLU A 299 -12.10 18.72 -12.32
N LYS A 300 -11.36 18.90 -11.23
CA LYS A 300 -10.74 17.80 -10.47
C LYS A 300 -11.66 17.15 -9.45
N LEU A 301 -12.81 17.75 -9.14
CA LEU A 301 -13.74 17.18 -8.15
C LEU A 301 -14.26 15.80 -8.57
N GLY A 302 -14.39 15.56 -9.87
CA GLY A 302 -14.96 14.31 -10.41
C GLY A 302 -14.12 13.06 -10.15
N SER A 303 -12.87 13.20 -9.72
CA SER A 303 -11.95 12.09 -9.45
C SER A 303 -11.38 12.10 -8.02
N CYS A 304 -11.96 12.89 -7.12
CA CYS A 304 -11.48 12.99 -5.74
C CYS A 304 -12.35 12.19 -4.76
N GLU A 305 -11.71 11.73 -3.69
CA GLU A 305 -12.34 10.98 -2.61
C GLU A 305 -12.77 11.90 -1.45
N LEU A 306 -12.07 13.03 -1.30
CA LEU A 306 -12.34 14.04 -0.28
C LEU A 306 -12.30 15.45 -0.88
N ILE A 307 -13.34 16.24 -0.59
CA ILE A 307 -13.41 17.65 -0.91
C ILE A 307 -13.35 18.46 0.39
N ILE A 308 -12.37 19.35 0.48
CA ILE A 308 -12.29 20.35 1.54
C ILE A 308 -12.65 21.70 0.92
N ALA A 309 -13.84 22.21 1.24
CA ALA A 309 -14.32 23.50 0.73
C ALA A 309 -14.15 24.59 1.79
N VAL A 310 -13.40 25.63 1.47
CA VAL A 310 -13.04 26.71 2.41
C VAL A 310 -13.85 27.97 2.10
N PHE A 311 -14.64 28.40 3.08
CA PHE A 311 -15.48 29.59 3.02
C PHE A 311 -15.02 30.65 4.03
N ASP A 312 -15.05 31.92 3.63
CA ASP A 312 -14.76 33.04 4.52
C ASP A 312 -16.04 33.48 5.22
N VAL A 313 -16.17 33.20 6.51
CA VAL A 313 -17.40 33.57 7.26
C VAL A 313 -17.43 35.03 7.70
N SER A 314 -16.34 35.79 7.54
CA SER A 314 -16.27 37.20 7.92
C SER A 314 -17.03 38.14 6.98
N LYS A 315 -17.63 37.59 5.91
CA LYS A 315 -18.37 38.32 4.87
C LYS A 315 -19.61 37.52 4.44
N PRO A 316 -20.64 38.16 3.88
CA PRO A 316 -21.74 37.43 3.23
C PRO A 316 -21.22 36.56 2.07
N PHE A 317 -21.93 35.45 1.81
CA PHE A 317 -21.67 34.62 0.64
C PHE A 317 -22.05 35.35 -0.64
N ASP A 318 -21.30 35.07 -1.70
CA ASP A 318 -21.50 35.61 -3.05
C ASP A 318 -21.69 34.49 -4.09
N ASP A 319 -21.94 34.86 -5.34
CA ASP A 319 -22.17 33.93 -6.45
C ASP A 319 -21.04 32.89 -6.62
N ASN A 320 -19.79 33.21 -6.26
CA ASN A 320 -18.70 32.23 -6.35
C ASN A 320 -18.77 31.20 -5.22
N ASP A 321 -19.21 31.60 -4.02
CA ASP A 321 -19.47 30.64 -2.94
C ASP A 321 -20.61 29.69 -3.36
N GLU A 322 -21.69 30.21 -3.96
CA GLU A 322 -22.80 29.39 -4.47
C GLU A 322 -22.37 28.42 -5.57
N ARG A 323 -21.47 28.85 -6.47
CA ARG A 323 -20.87 27.98 -7.49
C ARG A 323 -20.07 26.84 -6.87
N VAL A 324 -19.26 27.12 -5.85
CA VAL A 324 -18.50 26.09 -5.13
C VAL A 324 -19.46 25.12 -4.43
N ILE A 325 -20.45 25.63 -3.68
CA ILE A 325 -21.45 24.80 -2.98
C ILE A 325 -22.17 23.87 -3.96
N SER A 326 -22.61 24.40 -5.12
CA SER A 326 -23.29 23.61 -6.15
C SER A 326 -22.43 22.49 -6.70
N ALA A 327 -21.14 22.76 -6.93
CA ALA A 327 -20.21 21.76 -7.43
C ALA A 327 -19.85 20.72 -6.35
N VAL A 328 -19.68 21.12 -5.09
CA VAL A 328 -19.49 20.18 -3.98
C VAL A 328 -20.69 19.26 -3.84
N ARG A 329 -21.91 19.81 -3.81
CA ARG A 329 -23.15 19.03 -3.70
C ARG A 329 -23.27 17.99 -4.82
N LYS A 330 -22.92 18.36 -6.05
CA LYS A 330 -22.89 17.42 -7.18
C LYS A 330 -21.94 16.25 -6.92
N ASN A 331 -20.72 16.51 -6.46
CA ASN A 331 -19.74 15.45 -6.25
C ASN A 331 -20.00 14.64 -4.96
N HIS A 332 -20.57 15.26 -3.93
CA HIS A 332 -21.08 14.56 -2.74
C HIS A 332 -22.13 13.52 -3.13
N SER A 333 -23.07 13.87 -4.00
CA SER A 333 -24.08 12.92 -4.52
C SER A 333 -23.49 11.78 -5.37
N LEU A 334 -22.26 11.93 -5.84
CA LEU A 334 -21.49 10.88 -6.55
C LEU A 334 -20.62 10.03 -5.60
N GLY A 335 -20.65 10.31 -4.29
CA GLY A 335 -19.97 9.53 -3.25
C GLY A 335 -18.68 10.13 -2.69
N ALA A 336 -18.28 11.34 -3.11
CA ALA A 336 -17.12 12.01 -2.51
C ALA A 336 -17.43 12.47 -1.08
N ALA A 337 -16.50 12.23 -0.15
CA ALA A 337 -16.60 12.76 1.20
C ALA A 337 -16.36 14.28 1.19
N THR A 338 -17.02 15.02 2.07
CA THR A 338 -17.04 16.49 2.01
C THR A 338 -16.89 17.14 3.38
N ILE A 339 -15.95 18.09 3.47
CA ILE A 339 -15.71 18.92 4.65
C ILE A 339 -15.91 20.39 4.28
N CYS A 340 -16.84 21.06 4.96
CA CYS A 340 -16.97 22.52 4.92
C CYS A 340 -16.09 23.15 5.99
N VAL A 341 -15.16 24.00 5.57
CA VAL A 341 -14.29 24.78 6.45
C VAL A 341 -14.77 26.22 6.49
N LEU A 342 -15.43 26.57 7.59
CA LEU A 342 -15.84 27.94 7.92
C LEU A 342 -14.64 28.68 8.52
N ASN A 343 -13.87 29.34 7.65
CA ASN A 343 -12.60 29.98 7.97
C ASN A 343 -12.76 31.47 8.36
N LYS A 344 -11.76 32.00 9.06
CA LYS A 344 -11.68 33.38 9.58
C LYS A 344 -12.72 33.70 10.65
N ASN A 345 -13.08 32.70 11.45
CA ASN A 345 -13.99 32.90 12.59
C ASN A 345 -13.47 33.91 13.62
N ASP A 346 -12.15 34.17 13.65
CA ASP A 346 -11.49 35.22 14.43
C ASP A 346 -11.98 36.64 14.11
N LEU A 347 -12.55 36.85 12.92
CA LEU A 347 -13.08 38.14 12.48
C LEU A 347 -14.60 38.28 12.68
N GLY A 348 -15.25 37.28 13.29
CA GLY A 348 -16.70 37.20 13.43
C GLY A 348 -17.40 36.49 12.26
N THR A 349 -18.62 36.02 12.49
CA THR A 349 -19.44 35.30 11.50
C THR A 349 -20.56 36.20 11.00
N ILE A 350 -20.52 36.54 9.71
CA ILE A 350 -21.50 37.36 8.99
C ILE A 350 -22.24 36.51 7.95
N ALA A 351 -21.60 35.47 7.40
CA ALA A 351 -22.21 34.59 6.42
C ALA A 351 -23.40 33.80 6.97
N ASP A 352 -24.41 33.57 6.12
CA ASP A 352 -25.50 32.65 6.43
C ASP A 352 -25.09 31.20 6.12
N VAL A 353 -24.70 30.48 7.16
CA VAL A 353 -24.21 29.10 7.06
C VAL A 353 -25.34 28.07 6.95
N THR A 354 -26.61 28.46 7.06
CA THR A 354 -27.74 27.53 7.03
C THR A 354 -27.87 26.82 5.69
N ALA A 355 -27.46 27.45 4.59
CA ALA A 355 -27.48 26.88 3.25
C ALA A 355 -26.46 25.74 3.01
N LEU A 356 -25.56 25.51 3.98
CA LEU A 356 -24.45 24.56 3.86
C LEU A 356 -24.76 23.17 4.45
N SER A 357 -25.76 23.02 5.32
CA SER A 357 -25.96 21.76 6.07
C SER A 357 -26.16 20.52 5.19
N ASP A 358 -26.77 20.69 4.03
CA ASP A 358 -27.21 19.56 3.20
C ASP A 358 -26.17 19.16 2.14
N ALA A 359 -25.04 19.87 2.06
CA ALA A 359 -24.02 19.65 1.04
C ALA A 359 -22.71 19.06 1.58
N PHE A 360 -22.62 18.86 2.90
CA PHE A 360 -21.38 18.48 3.56
C PHE A 360 -21.59 17.40 4.62
N ASP A 361 -20.69 16.42 4.68
CA ASP A 361 -20.69 15.39 5.72
C ASP A 361 -20.22 15.94 7.07
N GLU A 362 -19.26 16.87 7.04
CA GLU A 362 -18.69 17.53 8.22
C GLU A 362 -18.60 19.04 8.00
N VAL A 363 -18.96 19.82 9.03
CA VAL A 363 -18.80 21.28 9.03
C VAL A 363 -17.91 21.66 10.20
N ILE A 364 -16.76 22.28 9.91
CA ILE A 364 -15.80 22.72 10.91
C ILE A 364 -15.59 24.22 10.83
N THR A 365 -15.45 24.86 11.98
CA THR A 365 -15.20 26.30 12.11
C THR A 365 -13.84 26.52 12.72
N LEU A 366 -13.00 27.32 12.05
CA LEU A 366 -11.61 27.51 12.46
C LEU A 366 -11.02 28.83 11.94
N SER A 367 -9.84 29.17 12.43
CA SER A 367 -8.97 30.16 11.79
C SER A 367 -7.73 29.45 11.26
N ALA A 368 -7.52 29.45 9.96
CA ALA A 368 -6.37 28.78 9.33
C ALA A 368 -5.00 29.36 9.78
N LYS A 369 -5.00 30.54 10.42
CA LYS A 369 -3.81 31.14 11.04
C LYS A 369 -3.44 30.50 12.37
N GLU A 370 -4.40 29.86 13.05
CA GLU A 370 -4.19 29.21 14.34
C GLU A 370 -3.64 27.80 14.15
N PRO A 371 -2.50 27.44 14.76
CA PRO A 371 -1.94 26.09 14.65
C PRO A 371 -2.86 24.97 15.17
N SER A 372 -3.71 25.26 16.16
CA SER A 372 -4.71 24.32 16.73
C SER A 372 -5.76 23.87 15.72
N SER A 373 -6.00 24.67 14.67
CA SER A 373 -6.96 24.34 13.60
C SER A 373 -6.59 23.06 12.85
N ARG A 374 -5.33 22.63 12.88
CA ARG A 374 -4.89 21.35 12.29
C ARG A 374 -5.53 20.15 12.97
N ASP A 375 -5.68 20.20 14.29
CA ASP A 375 -6.24 19.08 15.07
C ASP A 375 -7.73 18.92 14.76
N ILE A 376 -8.46 20.04 14.61
CA ILE A 376 -9.87 20.07 14.19
C ILE A 376 -10.07 19.38 12.84
N ILE A 377 -9.21 19.70 11.85
CA ILE A 377 -9.27 19.08 10.51
C ILE A 377 -8.94 17.58 10.59
N SER A 378 -7.92 17.23 11.38
CA SER A 378 -7.49 15.84 11.57
C SER A 378 -8.60 15.00 12.19
N GLU A 379 -9.32 15.54 13.18
CA GLU A 379 -10.46 14.86 13.80
C GLU A 379 -11.62 14.66 12.83
N ALA A 380 -11.95 15.66 12.00
CA ALA A 380 -12.99 15.53 10.98
C ALA A 380 -12.64 14.43 9.96
N ILE A 381 -11.40 14.38 9.48
CA ILE A 381 -10.94 13.32 8.58
C ILE A 381 -10.99 11.95 9.26
N ASN A 382 -10.55 11.85 10.53
CA ASN A 382 -10.60 10.60 11.28
C ASN A 382 -12.03 10.07 11.46
N ARG A 383 -13.03 10.94 11.63
CA ARG A 383 -14.45 10.55 11.69
C ARG A 383 -14.96 10.05 10.34
N LEU A 384 -14.63 10.73 9.24
CA LEU A 384 -15.10 10.35 7.91
C LEU A 384 -14.51 9.02 7.42
N PHE A 385 -13.23 8.75 7.73
CA PHE A 385 -12.51 7.58 7.23
C PHE A 385 -12.24 6.50 8.29
N ASN A 386 -12.79 6.67 9.49
CA ASN A 386 -12.61 5.77 10.64
C ASN A 386 -11.14 5.52 11.04
N CYS A 387 -10.28 6.52 10.82
CA CYS A 387 -8.84 6.38 11.08
C CYS A 387 -8.47 6.49 12.58
N GLY A 388 -9.41 6.84 13.47
CA GLY A 388 -9.15 6.99 14.91
C GLY A 388 -8.89 5.68 15.67
N SER A 389 -9.45 4.56 15.19
CA SER A 389 -9.43 3.25 15.87
C SER A 389 -8.39 2.27 15.31
N ILE A 390 -7.52 2.73 14.40
CA ILE A 390 -6.54 1.87 13.75
C ILE A 390 -5.68 1.18 14.80
N GLY A 391 -5.45 -0.12 14.62
CA GLY A 391 -4.56 -0.94 15.46
C GLY A 391 -5.06 -1.23 16.88
N SER A 392 -6.30 -0.89 17.22
CA SER A 392 -6.96 -1.35 18.45
C SER A 392 -7.69 -2.69 18.28
N GLY A 393 -7.83 -3.18 17.04
CA GLY A 393 -8.50 -4.44 16.71
C GLY A 393 -7.52 -5.51 16.23
N GLU A 394 -7.92 -6.78 16.46
CA GLU A 394 -7.22 -7.97 15.95
C GLU A 394 -7.54 -8.29 14.48
N ASN A 395 -8.50 -7.58 13.89
CA ASN A 395 -9.05 -7.90 12.58
C ASN A 395 -8.08 -7.61 11.43
N ALA A 396 -8.19 -8.42 10.38
CA ALA A 396 -7.53 -8.18 9.10
C ALA A 396 -8.06 -6.89 8.44
N ILE A 397 -7.16 -6.15 7.81
CA ILE A 397 -7.46 -4.89 7.11
C ILE A 397 -6.81 -4.95 5.72
N ILE A 398 -7.60 -4.63 4.69
CA ILE A 398 -7.11 -4.47 3.32
C ILE A 398 -6.74 -3.02 3.04
N THR A 399 -5.68 -2.83 2.25
CA THR A 399 -5.02 -1.52 2.06
C THR A 399 -5.14 -0.99 0.64
N ASN A 400 -5.25 -1.86 -0.36
CA ASN A 400 -5.20 -1.46 -1.77
C ASN A 400 -6.41 -1.94 -2.60
N ALA A 401 -6.61 -1.28 -3.75
CA ALA A 401 -7.76 -1.51 -4.62
C ALA A 401 -7.82 -2.95 -5.19
N ARG A 402 -6.67 -3.61 -5.40
CA ARG A 402 -6.61 -5.00 -5.86
C ARG A 402 -7.22 -5.94 -4.83
N GLN A 403 -6.81 -5.79 -3.58
CA GLN A 403 -7.35 -6.57 -2.45
C GLN A 403 -8.86 -6.32 -2.31
N TYR A 404 -9.29 -5.05 -2.37
CA TYR A 404 -10.71 -4.68 -2.32
C TYR A 404 -11.53 -5.34 -3.43
N ALA A 405 -11.07 -5.27 -4.68
CA ALA A 405 -11.74 -5.87 -5.82
C ALA A 405 -11.94 -7.38 -5.64
N LYS A 406 -10.92 -8.10 -5.14
CA LYS A 406 -10.99 -9.55 -4.90
C LYS A 406 -11.91 -9.91 -3.75
N VAL A 407 -11.97 -9.09 -2.69
CA VAL A 407 -12.95 -9.27 -1.61
C VAL A 407 -14.37 -9.03 -2.10
N CYS A 408 -14.60 -8.01 -2.93
CA CYS A 408 -15.92 -7.75 -3.54
C CYS A 408 -16.36 -8.88 -4.46
N GLU A 409 -15.46 -9.39 -5.31
CA GLU A 409 -15.70 -10.55 -6.17
C GLU A 409 -16.09 -11.79 -5.33
N ALA A 410 -15.32 -12.09 -4.28
CA ALA A 410 -15.63 -13.18 -3.37
C ALA A 410 -16.99 -13.00 -2.67
N LEU A 411 -17.31 -11.77 -2.26
CA LEU A 411 -18.59 -11.46 -1.62
C LEU A 411 -19.77 -11.69 -2.57
N THR A 412 -19.66 -11.27 -3.84
CA THR A 412 -20.69 -11.53 -4.85
C THR A 412 -20.91 -13.02 -5.05
N CYS A 413 -19.84 -13.81 -5.16
CA CYS A 413 -19.95 -15.28 -5.24
C CYS A 413 -20.62 -15.89 -4.00
N VAL A 414 -20.28 -15.42 -2.79
CA VAL A 414 -20.90 -15.89 -1.54
C VAL A 414 -22.39 -15.53 -1.47
N GLU A 415 -22.80 -14.36 -1.98
CA GLU A 415 -24.20 -13.96 -2.06
C GLU A 415 -25.00 -14.77 -3.07
N ASN A 416 -24.38 -15.10 -4.21
CA ASN A 416 -24.95 -16.02 -5.19
C ASN A 416 -25.10 -17.43 -4.60
N ALA A 417 -24.07 -17.93 -3.90
CA ALA A 417 -24.10 -19.22 -3.22
C ALA A 417 -25.26 -19.31 -2.22
N PHE A 418 -25.44 -18.26 -1.41
CA PHE A 418 -26.56 -18.19 -0.46
C PHE A 418 -27.92 -18.32 -1.16
N SER A 419 -28.11 -17.60 -2.27
CA SER A 419 -29.35 -17.60 -3.04
C SER A 419 -29.58 -18.92 -3.79
N ALA A 420 -28.51 -19.57 -4.22
CA ALA A 420 -28.55 -20.81 -4.98
C ALA A 420 -29.05 -22.01 -4.16
N ILE A 421 -28.84 -22.01 -2.84
CA ILE A 421 -29.29 -23.12 -1.97
C ILE A 421 -30.79 -23.38 -2.14
N ASP A 422 -31.62 -22.33 -2.12
CA ASP A 422 -33.08 -22.48 -2.26
C ASP A 422 -33.54 -22.65 -3.71
N ALA A 423 -32.82 -22.05 -4.66
CA ALA A 423 -33.22 -22.01 -6.06
C ALA A 423 -32.78 -23.23 -6.87
N PHE A 424 -31.58 -23.75 -6.60
CA PHE A 424 -30.89 -24.75 -7.42
C PHE A 424 -30.28 -25.90 -6.61
N GLY A 425 -30.21 -25.78 -5.28
CA GLY A 425 -29.65 -26.80 -4.39
C GLY A 425 -28.19 -26.54 -4.00
N VAL A 426 -27.69 -27.39 -3.09
CA VAL A 426 -26.37 -27.24 -2.45
C VAL A 426 -25.19 -27.42 -3.41
N ASP A 427 -25.35 -28.21 -4.49
CA ASP A 427 -24.29 -28.44 -5.48
C ASP A 427 -23.91 -27.15 -6.24
N ILE A 428 -24.92 -26.38 -6.66
CA ILE A 428 -24.70 -25.10 -7.35
C ILE A 428 -24.14 -24.06 -6.39
N ALA A 429 -24.62 -24.05 -5.14
CA ALA A 429 -24.04 -23.21 -4.09
C ALA A 429 -22.55 -23.55 -3.84
N GLY A 430 -22.18 -24.83 -3.92
CA GLY A 430 -20.78 -25.28 -3.85
C GLY A 430 -19.92 -24.68 -4.97
N THR A 431 -20.42 -24.66 -6.21
CA THR A 431 -19.70 -24.06 -7.36
C THR A 431 -19.47 -22.55 -7.16
N GLU A 432 -20.46 -21.83 -6.64
CA GLU A 432 -20.30 -20.40 -6.32
C GLU A 432 -19.26 -20.18 -5.19
N LEU A 433 -19.24 -21.06 -4.18
CA LEU A 433 -18.21 -21.02 -3.13
C LEU A 433 -16.79 -21.29 -3.68
N GLU A 434 -16.64 -22.17 -4.68
CA GLU A 434 -15.35 -22.34 -5.37
C GLU A 434 -14.89 -21.06 -6.06
N GLY A 435 -15.83 -20.32 -6.66
CA GLY A 435 -15.57 -18.99 -7.24
C GLY A 435 -15.04 -18.01 -6.18
N ALA A 436 -15.70 -17.95 -5.03
CA ALA A 436 -15.26 -17.11 -3.91
C ALA A 436 -13.86 -17.50 -3.39
N MET A 437 -13.59 -18.81 -3.26
CA MET A 437 -12.27 -19.34 -2.89
C MET A 437 -11.21 -19.00 -3.93
N GLY A 438 -11.56 -19.02 -5.23
CA GLY A 438 -10.69 -18.57 -6.32
C GLY A 438 -10.26 -17.12 -6.16
N ALA A 439 -11.21 -16.22 -5.97
CA ALA A 439 -10.95 -14.79 -5.78
C ALA A 439 -10.09 -14.50 -4.53
N LEU A 440 -10.35 -15.16 -3.40
CA LEU A 440 -9.49 -15.04 -2.21
C LEU A 440 -8.11 -15.66 -2.41
N GLY A 441 -8.00 -16.75 -3.18
CA GLY A 441 -6.73 -17.37 -3.52
C GLY A 441 -5.84 -16.49 -4.41
N GLU A 442 -6.43 -15.62 -5.24
CA GLU A 442 -5.71 -14.57 -5.96
C GLU A 442 -5.24 -13.44 -5.04
N LEU A 443 -5.97 -13.17 -3.95
CA LEU A 443 -5.60 -12.12 -2.99
C LEU A 443 -4.30 -12.46 -2.26
N ASP A 444 -4.20 -13.67 -1.70
CA ASP A 444 -3.06 -14.12 -0.90
C ASP A 444 -1.98 -14.88 -1.68
N GLY A 445 -2.24 -15.17 -2.97
CA GLY A 445 -1.28 -15.75 -3.91
C GLY A 445 -1.34 -17.28 -4.04
N ARG A 446 -2.33 -17.97 -3.44
CA ARG A 446 -2.55 -19.42 -3.64
C ARG A 446 -2.90 -19.79 -5.08
N ARG A 447 -3.56 -18.89 -5.80
CA ARG A 447 -3.95 -19.05 -7.21
C ARG A 447 -3.74 -17.71 -7.90
N VAL A 448 -2.52 -17.41 -8.37
CA VAL A 448 -2.25 -16.14 -9.03
C VAL A 448 -1.54 -16.35 -10.37
N GLY A 449 -1.94 -15.59 -11.39
CA GLY A 449 -1.29 -15.56 -12.69
C GLY A 449 0.06 -14.83 -12.64
N ILE A 450 0.99 -15.23 -13.51
CA ILE A 450 2.35 -14.65 -13.59
C ILE A 450 2.28 -13.13 -13.89
N GLU A 451 1.36 -12.69 -14.74
CA GLU A 451 1.21 -11.28 -15.11
C GLU A 451 0.86 -10.37 -13.92
N ILE A 452 0.01 -10.86 -13.00
CA ILE A 452 -0.37 -10.12 -11.78
C ILE A 452 0.83 -10.01 -10.84
N VAL A 453 1.56 -11.10 -10.69
CA VAL A 453 2.81 -11.13 -9.90
C VAL A 453 3.79 -10.11 -10.46
N ASP A 454 3.99 -10.09 -11.79
CA ASP A 454 4.89 -9.16 -12.43
C ASP A 454 4.43 -7.69 -12.31
N ASP A 455 3.13 -7.37 -12.44
CA ASP A 455 2.62 -6.00 -12.23
C ASP A 455 2.89 -5.50 -10.81
N ILE A 456 2.65 -6.33 -9.79
CA ILE A 456 2.90 -5.97 -8.39
C ILE A 456 4.39 -5.68 -8.16
N PHE A 457 5.27 -6.58 -8.56
CA PHE A 457 6.70 -6.44 -8.32
C PHE A 457 7.37 -5.38 -9.21
N SER A 458 6.78 -5.04 -10.36
CA SER A 458 7.26 -3.94 -11.21
C SER A 458 7.26 -2.58 -10.51
N LYS A 459 6.37 -2.39 -9.51
CA LYS A 459 6.22 -1.16 -8.72
C LYS A 459 7.23 -1.08 -7.57
N PHE A 460 8.00 -2.15 -7.30
CA PHE A 460 9.00 -2.19 -6.25
C PHE A 460 10.33 -1.58 -6.72
N CYS A 461 11.11 -1.08 -5.78
CA CYS A 461 12.48 -0.67 -6.07
C CYS A 461 13.33 -1.86 -6.51
N VAL A 462 14.30 -1.62 -7.40
CA VAL A 462 15.40 -2.56 -7.67
C VAL A 462 16.22 -2.76 -6.39
N GLY A 463 16.62 -4.00 -6.10
CA GLY A 463 17.34 -4.34 -4.87
C GLY A 463 16.44 -4.84 -3.72
N LYS A 464 15.14 -4.97 -3.98
CA LYS A 464 14.14 -5.55 -3.08
C LYS A 464 13.57 -6.84 -3.60
#